data_AF-A0A645DSN6-F1
#
_entry.id   AF-A0A645DSN6-F1
#
_cell.length_a   1.000
_cell.length_b   1.000
_cell.length_c   1.000
_cell.angle_alpha   90.00
_cell.angle_beta   90.00
_cell.angle_gamma   90.00
#
_symmetry.space_group_name_H-M   'P 1'
#
loop_
_entity.id
_entity.type
_entity.pdbx_description
1 polymer ?
#
loop_
_entity_poly.entity_id
_entity_poly.type
_entity_poly.pdbx_seq_one_letter_code
_entity_poly.pdbx_strand_id
1 'polypeptide(L)' 'MYDMYTPLTGEAPIKYSIEAAMEETLKGLQPLGEDYLAIRQEAFDNRWIDWLENEGKRSGAYSSGAYDTNPYILMNWQDS' A
#
# COMPACT_ATOMS: atom_id res chain seq x y z
N MET A 1 7.51 -25.81 15.31
CA MET A 1 7.86 -25.73 13.87
C MET A 1 8.63 -24.44 13.70
N TYR A 2 9.96 -24.52 13.66
CA TYR A 2 10.86 -23.35 13.76
C TYR A 2 11.41 -22.92 12.40
N ASP A 3 11.45 -23.83 11.41
CA ASP A 3 12.07 -23.59 10.10
C ASP A 3 11.08 -23.25 8.98
N MET A 4 9.78 -23.21 9.28
CA MET A 4 8.73 -23.02 8.26
C MET A 4 8.80 -21.67 7.55
N TYR A 5 9.36 -20.65 8.20
CA TYR A 5 9.50 -19.30 7.66
C TYR A 5 10.96 -18.87 7.53
N THR A 6 11.91 -19.82 7.59
CA THR A 6 13.32 -19.49 7.42
C THR A 6 13.54 -18.99 5.99
N PRO A 7 14.00 -17.74 5.80
CA PRO A 7 14.17 -17.18 4.47
C PRO A 7 15.29 -17.90 3.71
N LEU A 8 14.98 -18.38 2.50
CA LEU A 8 15.93 -19.14 1.66
C LEU A 8 17.12 -18.29 1.19
N THR A 9 16.90 -17.00 0.99
CA THR A 9 17.88 -16.07 0.44
C THR A 9 18.30 -14.98 1.42
N GLY A 10 17.94 -15.12 2.71
CA GLY A 10 18.13 -14.08 3.72
C GLY A 10 17.13 -12.93 3.61
N GLU A 11 17.51 -11.75 4.11
CA GLU A 11 16.65 -10.57 4.12
C GLU A 11 16.42 -10.01 2.71
N ALA A 12 15.21 -9.50 2.47
CA ALA A 12 14.88 -8.85 1.20
C ALA A 12 15.67 -7.53 1.09
N PRO A 13 16.47 -7.32 0.04
CA PRO A 13 17.28 -6.11 -0.08
C PRO A 13 16.48 -4.90 -0.59
N ILE A 14 15.23 -5.11 -1.01
CA ILE A 14 14.43 -4.11 -1.70
C ILE A 14 13.73 -3.22 -0.67
N LYS A 15 14.01 -1.93 -0.76
CA LYS A 15 13.31 -0.88 -0.02
C LYS A 15 12.64 0.06 -1.00
N TYR A 16 11.45 0.53 -0.65
CA TYR A 16 10.72 1.52 -1.43
C TYR A 16 10.54 2.77 -0.59
N SER A 17 10.54 3.94 -1.24
CA SER A 17 9.80 5.08 -0.72
C SER A 17 8.32 4.90 -1.06
N ILE A 18 7.43 5.68 -0.45
CA ILE A 18 6.00 5.65 -0.79
C ILE A 18 5.80 5.91 -2.29
N GLU A 19 6.52 6.87 -2.87
CA GLU A 19 6.44 7.22 -4.28
C GLU A 19 6.90 6.07 -5.18
N ALA A 20 8.03 5.44 -4.83
CA ALA A 20 8.52 4.28 -5.58
C ALA A 20 7.55 3.09 -5.48
N ALA A 21 6.92 2.89 -4.32
CA ALA A 21 5.90 1.87 -4.15
C ALA A 21 4.63 2.16 -4.93
N MET A 22 4.20 3.43 -5.03
CA MET A 22 3.07 3.84 -5.87
C MET A 22 3.35 3.56 -7.35
N GLU A 23 4.54 3.92 -7.83
CA GLU A 23 4.96 3.64 -9.22
C GLU A 23 4.99 2.13 -9.50
N GLU A 24 5.62 1.35 -8.61
CA GLU A 24 5.71 -0.11 -8.78
C GLU A 24 4.33 -0.78 -8.69
N THR A 25 3.44 -0.25 -7.84
CA THR A 25 2.05 -0.70 -7.77
C THR A 25 1.34 -0.52 -9.11
N LEU A 26 1.46 0.65 -9.75
CA LEU A 26 0.83 0.89 -11.06
C LEU A 26 1.44 0.00 -12.15
N LYS A 27 2.75 -0.21 -12.15
CA LYS A 27 3.43 -1.15 -13.07
C LYS A 27 2.89 -2.56 -12.91
N GLY A 28 2.82 -3.08 -11.68
CA GLY A 28 2.34 -4.42 -11.39
C GLY A 28 0.86 -4.62 -11.76
N LEU A 29 0.06 -3.55 -11.71
CA LEU A 29 -1.37 -3.57 -12.01
C LEU A 29 -1.70 -3.27 -13.48
N GLN A 30 -0.71 -3.02 -14.33
CA GLN A 30 -0.91 -2.77 -15.78
C GLN A 30 -1.84 -3.78 -16.47
N PRO A 31 -1.76 -5.10 -16.19
CA PRO A 31 -2.63 -6.08 -16.85
C PRO A 31 -4.13 -5.91 -16.56
N LEU A 32 -4.51 -5.11 -15.55
CA LEU A 32 -5.91 -4.88 -15.19
C LEU A 32 -6.60 -3.81 -16.05
N GLY A 33 -5.86 -3.15 -16.94
CA GLY A 33 -6.39 -2.19 -17.91
C GLY A 33 -6.47 -0.74 -17.39
N GLU A 34 -6.69 0.18 -18.32
CA GLU A 34 -6.58 1.63 -18.07
C GLU A 34 -7.62 2.14 -17.06
N ASP A 35 -8.86 1.64 -17.12
CA ASP A 35 -9.93 2.05 -16.19
C ASP A 35 -9.56 1.75 -14.73
N TYR A 36 -8.96 0.60 -14.47
CA TYR A 36 -8.53 0.22 -13.12
C TYR A 36 -7.37 1.11 -12.63
N LEU A 37 -6.40 1.36 -13.51
CA LEU A 37 -5.27 2.22 -13.21
C LEU A 37 -5.71 3.66 -12.96
N ALA A 38 -6.71 4.17 -13.70
CA ALA A 38 -7.25 5.50 -13.52
C ALA A 38 -7.85 5.69 -12.11
N ILE A 39 -8.65 4.74 -11.64
CA ILE A 39 -9.21 4.76 -10.27
C ILE A 39 -8.08 4.68 -9.22
N ARG A 40 -7.08 3.84 -9.47
CA ARG A 40 -5.93 3.72 -8.54
C ARG A 40 -5.13 5.01 -8.47
N GLN A 41 -4.89 5.67 -9.60
CA GLN A 41 -4.22 6.95 -9.67
C GLN A 41 -5.04 8.05 -8.97
N GLU A 42 -6.36 8.06 -9.15
CA GLU A 42 -7.24 9.01 -8.45
C GLU A 42 -7.11 8.87 -6.93
N ALA A 43 -7.04 7.65 -6.40
CA ALA A 43 -6.86 7.40 -4.97
C ALA A 43 -5.53 7.97 -4.43
N PHE A 44 -4.48 7.90 -5.23
CA PHE A 44 -3.17 8.44 -4.94
C PHE A 44 -3.16 9.98 -4.94
N ASP A 45 -3.81 10.59 -5.92
CA ASP A 45 -3.82 12.05 -6.09
C ASP A 45 -4.74 12.76 -5.08
N ASN A 46 -5.81 12.08 -4.63
CA ASN A 46 -6.85 12.68 -3.80
C ASN A 46 -6.76 12.29 -2.31
N ARG A 47 -5.59 11.83 -1.86
CA ARG A 47 -5.31 11.53 -0.43
C ARG A 47 -6.31 10.55 0.18
N TRP A 48 -6.72 9.53 -0.57
CA TRP A 48 -7.55 8.45 -0.03
C TRP A 48 -6.77 7.52 0.90
N ILE A 49 -5.45 7.61 0.86
CA ILE A 49 -4.52 6.80 1.64
C ILE A 49 -3.86 7.66 2.70
N ASP A 50 -4.00 7.26 3.97
CA ASP A 50 -3.26 7.83 5.09
C ASP A 50 -2.03 6.95 5.38
N TRP A 51 -0.88 7.36 4.86
CA TRP A 51 0.32 6.52 4.76
C TRP A 51 1.14 6.37 6.04
N LEU A 52 1.48 7.47 6.71
CA LEU A 52 2.53 7.49 7.72
C LEU A 52 1.99 7.18 9.12
N GLU A 53 2.80 6.54 9.95
CA GLU A 53 2.52 6.37 11.37
C GLU A 53 2.54 7.71 12.10
N ASN A 54 1.66 7.88 13.08
CA ASN A 54 1.67 9.04 13.99
C ASN A 54 1.10 8.66 15.36
N GLU A 55 1.34 9.52 16.37
CA GLU A 55 0.94 9.27 17.75
C GLU A 55 -0.58 9.13 17.86
N GLY A 56 -1.05 8.00 18.41
CA GLY A 56 -2.46 7.69 18.56
C GLY A 56 -3.14 7.14 17.30
N LYS A 57 -2.43 6.99 16.17
CA LYS A 57 -2.97 6.31 14.98
C LYS A 57 -3.25 4.85 15.27
N ARG A 58 -4.33 4.35 14.67
CA ARG A 58 -4.66 2.92 14.74
C ARG A 58 -3.60 2.10 14.00
N SER A 59 -3.18 1.00 14.60
CA SER A 59 -2.13 0.12 14.04
C SER A 59 -2.61 -0.70 12.83
N GLY A 60 -1.65 -1.21 12.07
CA GLY A 60 -1.87 -2.09 10.93
C GLY A 60 -2.25 -1.33 9.66
N ALA A 61 -2.98 -2.02 8.77
CA ALA A 61 -3.50 -1.45 7.54
C ALA A 61 -4.89 -2.02 7.22
N TYR A 62 -5.80 -1.20 6.69
CA TYR A 62 -7.14 -1.62 6.29
C TYR A 62 -7.74 -0.70 5.22
N SER A 63 -8.74 -1.23 4.51
CA SER A 63 -9.62 -0.46 3.63
C SER A 63 -10.97 -0.24 4.32
N SER A 64 -11.55 0.94 4.15
CA SER A 64 -12.85 1.33 4.70
C SER A 64 -13.59 2.27 3.76
N GLY A 65 -14.78 2.68 4.15
CA GLY A 65 -15.69 3.51 3.37
C GLY A 65 -17.15 3.17 3.70
N ALA A 66 -18.05 4.02 3.24
CA ALA A 66 -19.49 3.81 3.27
C ALA A 66 -20.07 4.07 1.87
N TYR A 67 -21.38 3.84 1.72
CA TYR A 67 -22.05 3.94 0.42
C TYR A 67 -21.85 5.31 -0.27
N ASP A 68 -21.87 6.39 0.50
CA ASP A 68 -21.77 7.77 -0.01
C ASP A 68 -20.36 8.38 0.17
N THR A 69 -19.33 7.55 0.40
CA THR A 69 -17.95 8.03 0.54
C THR A 69 -17.01 7.39 -0.47
N ASN A 70 -15.92 8.08 -0.77
CA ASN A 70 -14.77 7.45 -1.39
C ASN A 70 -14.26 6.28 -0.52
N PRO A 71 -13.56 5.29 -1.12
CA PRO A 71 -12.82 4.32 -0.34
C PRO A 71 -11.63 5.02 0.34
N TYR A 72 -11.38 4.69 1.59
CA TYR A 72 -10.23 5.17 2.35
C TYR A 72 -9.37 4.00 2.79
N ILE A 73 -8.06 4.20 2.72
CA ILE A 73 -7.07 3.22 3.14
C ILE A 73 -6.27 3.83 4.30
N LEU A 74 -6.26 3.14 5.43
CA LEU A 74 -5.32 3.44 6.50
C LEU A 74 -4.12 2.53 6.35
N MET A 75 -2.93 3.11 6.40
CA MET A 75 -1.66 2.38 6.47
C MET A 75 -0.77 2.98 7.57
N ASN A 76 0.16 2.18 8.07
CA ASN A 76 1.31 2.65 8.82
C ASN A 76 2.55 2.18 8.05
N TRP A 77 3.02 3.02 7.13
CA TRP A 77 4.20 2.76 6.32
C TRP A 77 5.45 2.67 7.19
N GLN A 78 6.24 1.63 6.99
CA GLN A 78 7.50 1.40 7.67
C GLN A 78 8.62 1.27 6.63
N ASP A 79 9.68 2.06 6.78
CA ASP A 79 10.87 2.04 5.90
C ASP A 79 11.85 0.88 6.24
N SER A 80 11.35 -0.14 6.93
CA SER A 80 12.14 -1.25 7.50
C SER A 80 12.43 -2.35 6.50
#